data_AF-A0A378AXW2-F1
#
_entry.id   AF-A0A378AXW2-F1
#
_cell.length_a   1.000
_cell.length_b   1.000
_cell.length_c   1.000
_cell.angle_alpha   90.00
_cell.angle_beta   90.00
_cell.angle_gamma   90.00
#
_symmetry.space_group_name_H-M   'P 1'
#
loop_
_entity.id
_entity.type
_entity.pdbx_description
1 polymer ?
#
loop_
_entity_poly.entity_id
_entity_poly.type
_entity_poly.pdbx_seq_one_letter_code
_entity_poly.pdbx_strand_id
1 'polypeptide(L)'
;MLAMVLHGMQGTPYIYQGEEIGMTNPHFSSISDYRDVESHNMFIERAAQGQSPDELLAILASKSRDNSRTPMPWHAGENGGFSDGEPWIGLGDNYQEINVEAALADPDSVFIPISS
;
A
#
# COMPACT_ATOMS: atom_id res chain seq x y z
N MET A 1 -5.35 -9.15 -14.24
CA MET A 1 -6.73 -9.66 -14.51
C MET A 1 -7.81 -8.65 -14.07
N LEU A 2 -7.71 -8.00 -12.90
CA LEU A 2 -8.67 -6.97 -12.46
C LEU A 2 -8.76 -5.75 -13.39
N ALA A 3 -7.61 -5.22 -13.85
CA ALA A 3 -7.56 -4.04 -14.71
C ALA A 3 -8.38 -4.19 -16.02
N MET A 4 -8.29 -5.38 -16.65
CA MET A 4 -9.05 -5.69 -17.88
C MET A 4 -10.58 -5.73 -17.66
N VAL A 5 -11.03 -6.17 -16.47
CA VAL A 5 -12.46 -6.25 -16.17
C VAL A 5 -13.04 -4.85 -15.88
N LEU A 6 -12.30 -4.00 -15.16
CA LEU A 6 -12.73 -2.63 -14.83
C LEU A 6 -12.70 -1.69 -16.04
N HIS A 7 -11.65 -1.75 -16.88
CA HIS A 7 -11.52 -0.89 -18.07
C HIS A 7 -12.35 -1.38 -19.27
N GLY A 8 -12.82 -2.62 -19.26
CA GLY A 8 -13.70 -3.18 -20.29
C GLY A 8 -15.19 -2.86 -20.11
N MET A 9 -15.59 -2.29 -18.97
CA MET A 9 -16.98 -1.90 -18.70
C MET A 9 -17.25 -0.47 -19.20
N GLN A 10 -18.48 -0.20 -19.64
CA GLN A 10 -18.86 1.14 -20.10
C GLN A 10 -18.92 2.10 -18.90
N GLY A 11 -17.94 3.00 -18.81
CA GLY A 11 -17.82 4.00 -17.75
C GLY A 11 -16.52 4.81 -17.87
N THR A 12 -16.29 5.71 -16.92
CA THR A 12 -15.01 6.43 -16.80
C THR A 12 -14.15 5.72 -15.76
N PRO A 13 -13.04 5.07 -16.14
CA PRO A 13 -12.17 4.40 -15.18
C PRO A 13 -11.39 5.42 -14.33
N TYR A 14 -11.20 5.08 -13.06
CA TYR A 14 -10.33 5.80 -12.13
C TYR A 14 -9.23 4.84 -11.69
N ILE A 15 -7.98 5.31 -11.75
CA ILE A 15 -6.80 4.57 -11.29
C ILE A 15 -6.28 5.26 -10.03
N TYR A 16 -6.07 4.50 -8.96
CA TYR A 16 -5.45 5.02 -7.75
C TYR A 16 -3.92 4.85 -7.81
N GLN A 17 -3.18 5.82 -7.28
CA GLN A 17 -1.72 5.79 -7.22
C GLN A 17 -1.20 4.48 -6.59
N GLY A 18 -0.38 3.73 -7.33
CA GLY A 18 0.16 2.44 -6.90
C GLY A 18 -0.56 1.21 -7.45
N GLU A 19 -1.77 1.36 -8.00
CA GLU A 19 -2.51 0.27 -8.65
C GLU A 19 -1.83 -0.17 -9.95
N GLU A 20 -1.21 0.79 -10.65
CA GLU A 20 -0.51 0.59 -11.92
C GLU A 20 0.79 -0.22 -11.79
N ILE A 21 1.39 -0.28 -10.60
CA ILE A 21 2.56 -1.11 -10.30
C ILE A 21 2.21 -2.34 -9.45
N GLY A 22 0.94 -2.52 -9.08
CA GLY A 22 0.50 -3.63 -8.24
C GLY A 22 1.01 -3.55 -6.79
N MET A 23 1.03 -2.35 -6.20
CA MET A 23 1.38 -2.18 -4.78
C MET A 23 0.52 -3.10 -3.89
N THR A 24 1.16 -3.78 -2.94
CA THR A 24 0.49 -4.64 -1.97
C THR A 24 0.38 -3.95 -0.62
N ASN A 25 -0.34 -4.57 0.32
CA ASN A 25 -0.39 -4.07 1.69
C ASN A 25 1.02 -4.06 2.31
N PRO A 26 1.35 -3.06 3.15
CA PRO A 26 2.70 -2.82 3.65
C PRO A 26 3.18 -3.75 4.77
N HIS A 27 2.36 -4.70 5.20
CA HIS A 27 2.70 -5.68 6.25
C HIS A 27 3.30 -5.08 7.54
N PHE A 28 2.75 -3.94 8.00
CA PHE A 28 3.20 -3.32 9.25
C PHE A 28 3.08 -4.27 10.45
N SER A 29 4.12 -4.26 11.29
CA SER A 29 4.28 -5.20 12.40
C SER A 29 3.96 -4.60 13.76
N SER A 30 3.81 -3.27 13.84
CA SER A 30 3.49 -2.57 15.08
C SER A 30 2.37 -1.55 14.88
N ILE A 31 1.57 -1.32 15.93
CA ILE A 31 0.57 -0.25 15.95
C ILE A 31 1.20 1.15 15.79
N SER A 32 2.46 1.31 16.18
CA SER A 32 3.24 2.55 15.99
C SER A 32 3.49 2.89 14.53
N ASP A 33 3.35 1.94 13.63
CA ASP A 33 3.59 2.14 12.20
C ASP A 33 2.35 2.72 11.50
N TYR A 34 1.18 2.50 12.11
CA TYR A 34 -0.08 3.10 11.68
C TYR A 34 -0.17 4.56 12.16
N ARG A 35 -0.78 5.40 11.32
CA ARG A 35 -1.02 6.83 11.60
C ARG A 35 -2.50 7.15 11.73
N ASP A 36 -3.36 6.25 11.29
CA ASP A 36 -4.80 6.38 11.36
C ASP A 36 -5.32 6.31 12.81
N VAL A 37 -5.99 7.39 13.22
CA VAL A 37 -6.54 7.53 14.57
C VAL A 37 -7.60 6.47 14.87
N GLU A 38 -8.39 6.06 13.87
CA GLU A 38 -9.38 4.99 14.02
C GLU A 38 -8.71 3.65 14.31
N SER A 39 -7.63 3.33 13.59
CA SER A 39 -6.80 2.14 13.83
C SER A 39 -6.22 2.10 15.26
N HIS A 40 -5.70 3.24 15.76
CA HIS A 40 -5.20 3.37 17.13
C HIS A 40 -6.30 3.19 18.18
N ASN A 41 -7.44 3.86 18.01
CA ASN A 41 -8.56 3.77 18.94
C ASN A 41 -9.12 2.34 19.01
N MET A 42 -9.31 1.70 17.85
CA MET A 42 -9.79 0.31 17.78
C MET A 42 -8.82 -0.64 18.48
N PHE A 43 -7.50 -0.46 18.29
CA PHE A 43 -6.48 -1.27 18.94
C PHE A 43 -6.53 -1.12 20.46
N ILE A 44 -6.60 0.11 20.97
CA ILE A 44 -6.65 0.40 22.41
C ILE A 44 -7.92 -0.18 23.04
N GLU A 45 -9.10 0.05 22.44
CA GLU A 45 -10.37 -0.44 22.95
C GLU A 45 -10.43 -1.97 23.01
N ARG A 46 -9.93 -2.65 21.97
CA ARG A 46 -9.98 -4.12 21.89
C ARG A 46 -8.88 -4.80 22.70
N ALA A 47 -7.70 -4.19 22.82
CA ALA A 47 -6.66 -4.65 23.72
C ALA A 47 -7.12 -4.56 25.19
N ALA A 48 -7.86 -3.50 25.55
CA ALA A 48 -8.47 -3.38 26.88
C ALA A 48 -9.55 -4.45 27.14
N GLN A 49 -10.17 -5.01 26.09
CA GLN A 49 -11.11 -6.13 26.18
C GLN A 49 -10.42 -7.51 26.25
N GLY A 50 -9.08 -7.55 26.27
CA GLY A 50 -8.29 -8.77 26.38
C GLY A 50 -8.10 -9.53 25.06
N GLN A 51 -8.38 -8.91 23.91
CA GLN A 51 -8.00 -9.50 22.62
C GLN A 51 -6.48 -9.47 22.45
N SER A 52 -5.94 -10.47 21.75
CA SER A 52 -4.49 -10.54 21.54
C SER A 52 -4.01 -9.42 20.61
N PRO A 53 -2.87 -8.77 20.90
CA PRO A 53 -2.29 -7.77 20.01
C PRO A 53 -2.07 -8.29 18.58
N ASP A 54 -1.65 -9.55 18.44
CA ASP A 54 -1.38 -10.17 17.14
C ASP A 54 -2.64 -10.31 16.27
N GLU A 55 -3.78 -10.68 16.85
CA GLU A 55 -5.05 -10.74 16.13
C GLU A 55 -5.53 -9.34 15.72
N LEU A 56 -5.31 -8.33 16.58
CA LEU A 56 -5.67 -6.95 16.26
C LEU A 56 -4.81 -6.39 15.14
N LEU A 57 -3.51 -6.69 15.13
CA LEU A 57 -2.61 -6.32 14.04
C LEU A 57 -3.00 -7.02 12.73
N ALA A 58 -3.39 -8.30 12.76
CA ALA A 58 -3.89 -9.00 11.58
C ALA A 58 -5.17 -8.35 11.01
N ILE A 59 -6.08 -7.91 11.89
CA ILE A 59 -7.28 -7.17 11.46
C ILE A 59 -6.90 -5.84 10.81
N LEU A 60 -6.00 -5.08 11.44
CA LEU A 60 -5.50 -3.81 10.90
C LEU A 60 -4.79 -3.98 9.55
N ALA A 61 -3.96 -5.01 9.40
CA ALA A 61 -3.28 -5.34 8.15
C ALA A 61 -4.28 -5.61 7.00
N SER A 62 -5.50 -6.05 7.30
CA SER A 62 -6.55 -6.29 6.30
C SER A 62 -7.50 -5.10 6.08
N LYS A 63 -7.74 -4.27 7.09
CA LYS A 63 -8.80 -3.25 7.08
C LYS A 63 -8.34 -1.81 7.22
N SER A 64 -7.10 -1.57 7.62
CA SER A 64 -6.63 -0.21 7.85
C SER A 64 -6.58 0.57 6.54
N ARG A 65 -7.06 1.81 6.59
CA ARG A 65 -7.02 2.75 5.47
C ARG A 65 -5.60 3.17 5.14
N ASP A 66 -4.67 2.99 6.06
CA ASP A 66 -3.26 3.32 5.86
C ASP A 66 -2.56 2.36 4.89
N ASN A 67 -3.13 1.18 4.63
CA ASN A 67 -2.61 0.24 3.64
C ASN A 67 -2.53 0.84 2.22
N SER A 68 -3.44 1.77 1.88
CA SER A 68 -3.43 2.45 0.58
C SER A 68 -2.82 3.85 0.64
N ARG A 69 -2.24 4.28 1.78
CA ARG A 69 -1.67 5.63 1.96
C ARG A 69 -0.16 5.63 2.08
N THR A 70 0.46 4.46 1.94
CA THR A 70 1.90 4.32 1.90
C THR A 70 2.47 5.17 0.77
N PRO A 71 3.67 5.75 0.95
CA PRO A 71 4.31 6.53 -0.09
C PRO A 71 4.45 5.75 -1.40
N MET A 72 4.28 6.45 -2.53
CA MET A 72 4.46 5.86 -3.86
C MET A 72 5.95 5.52 -4.08
N PRO A 73 6.30 4.26 -4.41
CA PRO A 73 7.68 3.88 -4.67
C PRO A 73 8.04 4.15 -6.14
N TRP A 74 8.81 5.21 -6.37
CA TRP A 74 9.35 5.59 -7.67
C TRP A 74 10.57 4.75 -8.07
N HIS A 75 11.46 4.44 -7.13
CA HIS A 75 12.68 3.66 -7.37
C HIS A 75 13.13 2.87 -6.13
N ALA A 76 14.08 1.94 -6.27
CA ALA A 76 14.56 1.09 -5.17
C ALA A 76 15.48 1.77 -4.13
N GLY A 77 15.84 3.05 -4.35
CA GLY A 77 16.62 3.88 -3.41
C GLY A 77 15.87 4.34 -2.16
N GLU A 78 16.50 5.23 -1.39
CA GLU A 78 15.99 5.72 -0.11
C GLU A 78 14.53 6.23 -0.19
N ASN A 79 13.70 5.82 0.77
CA ASN A 79 12.26 6.12 0.84
C ASN A 79 11.48 5.89 -0.46
N GLY A 80 11.92 4.94 -1.29
CA GLY A 80 11.28 4.67 -2.57
C GLY A 80 11.37 5.85 -3.55
N GLY A 81 12.23 6.85 -3.31
CA GLY A 81 12.27 8.09 -4.09
C GLY A 81 11.13 9.06 -3.81
N PHE A 82 10.33 8.82 -2.77
CA PHE A 82 9.23 9.71 -2.38
C PHE A 82 9.72 10.97 -1.67
N SER A 83 10.77 10.86 -0.84
CA SER A 83 11.31 11.98 -0.07
C SER A 83 12.77 11.74 0.32
N ASP A 84 13.55 12.82 0.38
CA ASP A 84 14.92 12.81 0.93
C ASP A 84 14.92 12.81 2.49
N GLY A 85 13.75 12.94 3.13
CA GLY A 85 13.59 12.92 4.59
C GLY A 85 12.71 11.76 5.07
N GLU A 86 12.54 11.63 6.39
CA GLU A 86 11.73 10.55 6.95
C GLU A 86 10.25 10.69 6.55
N PRO A 87 9.68 9.72 5.81
CA PRO A 87 8.31 9.79 5.36
C PRO A 87 7.36 9.68 6.55
N TRP A 88 6.23 10.37 6.46
CA TRP A 88 5.24 10.45 7.55
C TRP A 88 4.63 9.09 7.92
N ILE A 89 4.66 8.12 7.00
CA ILE A 89 4.29 6.72 7.18
C ILE A 89 5.31 5.84 6.46
N GLY A 90 5.59 4.66 7.00
CA GLY A 90 6.54 3.72 6.43
C GLY A 90 6.15 3.26 5.02
N LEU A 91 7.15 2.91 4.22
CA LEU A 91 6.92 2.24 2.94
C LEU A 91 6.57 0.77 3.17
N GLY A 92 5.90 0.16 2.19
CA GLY A 92 5.72 -1.31 2.18
C GLY A 92 7.06 -2.02 2.09
N ASP A 93 7.19 -3.17 2.74
CA ASP A 93 8.39 -3.99 2.82
C ASP A 93 8.99 -4.36 1.43
N ASN A 94 8.15 -4.41 0.40
CA ASN A 94 8.52 -4.79 -0.95
C ASN A 94 8.82 -3.62 -1.92
N TYR A 95 8.93 -2.38 -1.45
CA TYR A 95 9.14 -1.21 -2.32
C TYR A 95 10.41 -1.28 -3.20
N GLN A 96 11.43 -2.04 -2.76
CA GLN A 96 12.66 -2.25 -3.52
C GLN A 96 12.45 -3.14 -4.76
N GLU A 97 11.45 -4.01 -4.73
CA GLU A 97 11.10 -4.91 -5.83
C GLU A 97 9.94 -4.34 -6.66
N ILE A 98 8.93 -3.75 -6.00
CA ILE A 98 7.76 -3.14 -6.63
C ILE A 98 7.91 -1.62 -6.60
N ASN A 99 8.39 -1.07 -7.71
CA ASN A 99 8.52 0.37 -7.94
C ASN A 99 8.34 0.74 -9.42
N VAL A 100 8.12 2.02 -9.69
CA VAL A 100 7.88 2.55 -11.05
C VAL A 100 9.06 2.30 -11.98
N GLU A 101 10.30 2.47 -11.51
CA GLU A 101 11.50 2.21 -12.31
C GLU A 101 11.55 0.75 -12.81
N ALA A 102 11.32 -0.22 -11.92
CA ALA A 102 11.26 -1.63 -12.26
C ALA A 102 10.09 -1.94 -13.22
N ALA A 103 8.92 -1.35 -12.98
CA ALA A 103 7.75 -1.55 -13.84
C ALA A 103 7.92 -0.94 -15.24
N LEU A 104 8.65 0.17 -15.39
CA LEU A 104 8.96 0.77 -16.70
C LEU A 104 10.02 -0.02 -17.47
N ALA A 105 10.93 -0.71 -16.75
CA ALA A 105 11.98 -1.52 -17.35
C ALA A 105 11.49 -2.90 -17.83
N ASP A 106 10.36 -3.38 -17.29
CA ASP A 106 9.78 -4.67 -17.63
C ASP A 106 8.67 -4.55 -18.71
N PRO A 107 8.90 -5.07 -19.93
CA PRO A 107 7.93 -5.03 -21.02
C PRO A 107 6.67 -5.90 -20.80
N ASP A 108 6.67 -6.80 -19.82
CA ASP A 108 5.51 -7.61 -19.40
C ASP A 108 4.86 -7.09 -18.10
N SER A 109 5.25 -5.91 -17.64
CA SER A 109 4.77 -5.35 -16.37
C SER A 109 3.30 -4.92 -16.44
N VAL A 110 2.67 -4.83 -15.27
CA VAL A 110 1.28 -4.37 -15.09
C VAL A 110 1.06 -2.93 -15.60
N PHE A 111 2.12 -2.13 -15.73
CA PHE A 111 2.08 -0.74 -16.16
C PHE A 111 1.65 -0.58 -17.63
N ILE A 112 2.14 -1.45 -18.50
CA ILE A 112 1.99 -1.34 -19.96
C ILE A 112 0.53 -1.50 -20.46
N PRO A 113 -0.30 -2.43 -19.97
CA PRO A 113 -1.69 -2.56 -20.44
C PRO A 113 -2.64 -1.43 -20.02
N ILE A 114 -2.20 -0.45 -19.23
CA ILE A 114 -3.03 0.68 -18.75
C ILE A 114 -2.75 1.97 -19.55
N SER A 115 -1.59 2.09 -20.21
CA SER A 115 -1.18 3.28 -20.95
C SER A 115 -1.39 3.22 -22.47
N SER A 116 -2.08 2.20 -23.00
CA SER A 116 -2.32 1.98 -24.44
C SER A 116 -3.69 2.42 -24.91
#